data_AF-A0A961DPP2-F1
#
_entry.id   AF-A0A961DPP2-F1
#
_cell.length_a   1.000
_cell.length_b   1.000
_cell.length_c   1.000
_cell.angle_alpha   90.00
_cell.angle_beta   90.00
_cell.angle_gamma   90.00
#
_symmetry.space_group_name_H-M   'P 1'
#
loop_
_entity.id
_entity.type
_entity.pdbx_description
1 polymer ?
#
loop_
_entity_poly.entity_id
_entity_poly.type
_entity_poly.pdbx_seq_one_letter_code
_entity_poly.pdbx_strand_id
1 'polypeptide(L)'
;HQNSRAPITRLLFARDAAGDVDPEKFSGKDAPKSPTEASAALSALAPLIERTAGLVAFECHGDPGVARPRADTAQSEADRDKLTAAVLTREVPRVTGRWSFSAITALDHNRLNPDDPSLGDHGSDDEDQGESAGADVPTPAGDAAGRAVGPTEVATASTTVTMPFGRLPAGPRFGTLVHSLFERCDFAADDPAVEVAGVLTDELAWQPIDLTPRSLVSATHADGIELLVDGMVRAFDTPLGDLFGGRRLGDFRRADRLDELSFELLVRPASTPLSDRDIGALIASHLADDHPLAPWAAGLAEGRFGVDLAGHLTGSIDAIFRIESAEGSRFVVSDYKTNRLGAFDAEPDPFDYLGTNLDRAMTQHHYPLQALLYSVALHRYLRSRLAGYDPDLHLGGIAYLFVRAMIGPNTPVVSGATAGIWTWRPSSALITELSDLLHDDVASAGGTR
;
A
#
# COMPACT_ATOMS: atom_id res chain seq x y z
N HIS A 1 -9.96 -15.82 -25.78
CA HIS A 1 -10.25 -16.85 -24.78
C HIS A 1 -11.01 -16.18 -23.64
N GLN A 2 -12.34 -16.35 -23.58
CA GLN A 2 -13.18 -15.82 -22.50
C GLN A 2 -13.21 -16.84 -21.37
N ASN A 3 -12.75 -16.43 -20.18
CA ASN A 3 -12.70 -17.29 -19.01
C ASN A 3 -14.08 -17.31 -18.34
N SER A 4 -14.76 -18.45 -18.40
CA SER A 4 -16.15 -18.66 -17.97
C SER A 4 -16.30 -18.81 -16.45
N ARG A 5 -15.59 -18.01 -15.65
CA ARG A 5 -15.55 -18.16 -14.18
C ARG A 5 -15.77 -16.87 -13.38
N ALA A 6 -16.14 -15.75 -14.00
CA ALA A 6 -16.64 -14.60 -13.25
C ALA A 6 -18.14 -14.79 -12.93
N PRO A 7 -18.55 -15.00 -11.67
CA PRO A 7 -19.94 -15.26 -11.30
C PRO A 7 -20.82 -14.00 -11.32
N ILE A 8 -20.19 -12.82 -11.33
CA ILE A 8 -20.87 -11.54 -11.09
C ILE A 8 -21.76 -11.08 -12.25
N THR A 9 -21.53 -11.56 -13.47
CA THR A 9 -22.25 -11.06 -14.66
C THR A 9 -23.61 -11.71 -14.91
N ARG A 10 -23.97 -12.77 -14.16
CA ARG A 10 -25.23 -13.53 -14.40
C ARG A 10 -26.29 -13.35 -13.32
N LEU A 11 -25.97 -12.73 -12.19
CA LEU A 11 -26.82 -12.73 -11.00
C LEU A 11 -27.97 -11.71 -11.03
N LEU A 12 -27.90 -10.68 -11.89
CA LEU A 12 -28.84 -9.54 -11.82
C LEU A 12 -30.19 -9.76 -12.52
N PHE A 13 -30.34 -10.75 -13.42
CA PHE A 13 -31.56 -10.93 -14.22
C PHE A 13 -32.34 -12.22 -13.91
N ALA A 14 -32.03 -12.88 -12.79
CA ALA A 14 -32.38 -14.28 -12.54
C ALA A 14 -33.43 -14.53 -11.45
N ARG A 15 -34.15 -13.49 -10.98
CA ARG A 15 -35.14 -13.66 -9.92
C ARG A 15 -36.48 -14.10 -10.50
N ASP A 16 -37.11 -15.09 -9.88
CA ASP A 16 -38.48 -15.44 -10.19
C ASP A 16 -39.48 -14.44 -9.58
N ALA A 17 -40.78 -14.69 -9.75
CA ALA A 17 -41.83 -13.80 -9.23
C ALA A 17 -41.87 -13.70 -7.69
N ALA A 18 -41.19 -14.60 -6.97
CA ALA A 18 -41.05 -14.56 -5.52
C ALA A 18 -39.74 -13.88 -5.07
N GLY A 19 -38.85 -13.55 -6.01
CA GLY A 19 -37.58 -12.87 -5.74
C GLY A 19 -36.40 -13.82 -5.53
N ASP A 20 -36.59 -15.12 -5.69
CA ASP A 20 -35.56 -16.14 -5.49
C ASP A 20 -34.79 -16.44 -6.78
N VAL A 21 -33.53 -16.87 -6.63
CA VAL A 21 -32.66 -17.26 -7.75
C VAL A 21 -32.74 -18.77 -7.92
N ASP A 22 -33.22 -19.24 -9.07
CA ASP A 22 -33.25 -20.65 -9.46
C ASP A 22 -31.95 -21.05 -10.19
N PRO A 23 -31.02 -21.75 -9.53
CA PRO A 23 -29.71 -22.07 -10.11
C PRO A 23 -29.78 -23.11 -11.24
N GLU A 24 -30.84 -23.91 -11.34
CA GLU A 24 -30.94 -24.95 -12.39
C GLU A 24 -31.12 -24.34 -13.79
N LYS A 25 -31.75 -23.17 -13.89
CA LYS A 25 -31.93 -22.42 -15.15
C LYS A 25 -30.62 -21.90 -15.77
N PHE A 26 -29.52 -21.89 -15.02
CA PHE A 26 -28.21 -21.38 -15.46
C PHE A 26 -27.18 -22.47 -15.70
N SER A 27 -27.57 -23.75 -15.63
CA SER A 27 -26.71 -24.89 -15.93
C SER A 27 -26.38 -25.04 -17.43
N GLY A 28 -27.11 -24.35 -18.30
CA GLY A 28 -26.91 -24.33 -19.76
C GLY A 28 -25.85 -23.33 -20.24
N LYS A 29 -25.06 -23.73 -21.25
CA LYS A 29 -24.09 -22.87 -21.96
C LYS A 29 -24.79 -21.96 -22.97
N ASP A 30 -25.61 -21.01 -22.49
CA ASP A 30 -26.33 -20.07 -23.35
C ASP A 30 -25.71 -18.67 -23.30
N ALA A 31 -24.41 -18.59 -23.60
CA ALA A 31 -23.84 -17.33 -24.08
C ALA A 31 -24.17 -17.21 -25.57
N PRO A 32 -24.57 -16.01 -26.08
CA PRO A 32 -24.80 -15.81 -27.50
C PRO A 32 -23.53 -16.20 -28.27
N LYS A 33 -23.65 -17.13 -29.22
CA LYS A 33 -22.51 -17.69 -29.97
C LYS A 33 -22.21 -16.91 -31.25
N SER A 34 -23.05 -15.94 -31.59
CA SER A 34 -22.89 -15.09 -32.77
C SER A 34 -23.25 -13.62 -32.49
N PRO A 35 -22.70 -12.67 -33.29
CA PRO A 35 -23.07 -11.26 -33.20
C PRO A 35 -24.57 -11.00 -33.40
N THR A 36 -25.24 -11.83 -34.21
CA THR A 36 -26.69 -11.73 -34.46
C THR A 36 -27.49 -12.16 -33.24
N GLU A 37 -27.09 -13.23 -32.55
CA GLU A 37 -27.73 -13.65 -31.29
C GLU A 37 -27.50 -12.62 -30.18
N ALA A 38 -26.31 -12.01 -30.12
CA ALA A 38 -26.01 -10.94 -29.18
C ALA A 38 -26.88 -9.70 -29.45
N SER A 39 -27.03 -9.29 -30.71
CA SER A 39 -27.85 -8.14 -31.10
C SER A 39 -29.35 -8.36 -30.83
N ALA A 40 -29.86 -9.59 -31.01
CA ALA A 40 -31.23 -9.96 -30.66
C ALA A 40 -31.46 -9.94 -29.14
N ALA A 41 -30.52 -10.46 -28.35
CA ALA A 41 -30.58 -10.42 -26.89
C ALA A 41 -30.54 -8.98 -26.35
N LEU A 42 -29.72 -8.10 -26.96
CA LEU A 42 -29.66 -6.67 -26.63
C LEU A 42 -30.98 -5.95 -26.93
N SER A 43 -31.58 -6.24 -28.09
CA SER A 43 -32.86 -5.64 -28.49
C SER A 43 -33.99 -6.02 -27.53
N ALA A 44 -33.94 -7.22 -26.94
CA ALA A 44 -34.93 -7.67 -25.95
C ALA A 44 -34.85 -6.92 -24.60
N LEU A 45 -33.71 -6.29 -24.30
CA LEU A 45 -33.50 -5.52 -23.06
C LEU A 45 -33.86 -4.03 -23.19
N ALA A 46 -34.05 -3.52 -24.42
CA ALA A 46 -34.40 -2.12 -24.68
C ALA A 46 -35.65 -1.61 -23.92
N PRO A 47 -36.74 -2.38 -23.76
CA PRO A 47 -37.91 -1.93 -23.00
C PRO A 47 -37.63 -1.78 -21.49
N LEU A 48 -36.56 -2.37 -20.96
CA LEU A 48 -36.16 -2.22 -19.57
C LEU A 48 -35.52 -0.84 -19.33
N ILE A 49 -34.70 -0.39 -20.28
CA ILE A 49 -33.98 0.89 -20.25
C ILE A 49 -34.96 2.07 -20.31
N GLU A 50 -35.99 1.98 -21.17
CA GLU A 50 -37.02 3.03 -21.24
C GLU A 50 -37.80 3.18 -19.93
N ARG A 51 -38.00 2.09 -19.19
CA ARG A 51 -38.73 2.12 -17.91
C ARG A 51 -37.89 2.59 -16.73
N THR A 52 -36.56 2.48 -16.79
CA THR A 52 -35.67 2.85 -15.68
C THR A 52 -35.20 4.30 -15.73
N ALA A 53 -35.70 5.11 -16.68
CA ALA A 53 -35.51 6.56 -16.75
C ALA A 53 -34.05 7.02 -16.54
N GLY A 54 -33.09 6.29 -17.12
CA GLY A 54 -31.66 6.65 -17.08
C GLY A 54 -30.86 6.04 -15.92
N LEU A 55 -31.48 5.25 -15.02
CA LEU A 55 -30.75 4.53 -13.96
C LEU A 55 -29.92 3.35 -14.49
N VAL A 56 -30.19 2.90 -15.71
CA VAL A 56 -29.44 1.81 -16.36
C VAL A 56 -29.07 2.28 -17.76
N ALA A 57 -27.78 2.30 -18.07
CA ALA A 57 -27.24 2.54 -19.40
C ALA A 57 -26.60 1.26 -19.96
N PHE A 58 -26.66 1.08 -21.28
CA PHE A 58 -25.98 -0.02 -21.94
C PHE A 58 -24.88 0.55 -22.86
N GLU A 59 -23.63 0.17 -22.59
CA GLU A 59 -22.51 0.49 -23.47
C GLU A 59 -22.04 -0.76 -24.20
N CYS A 60 -22.08 -0.72 -25.53
CA CYS A 60 -21.56 -1.79 -26.36
C CYS A 60 -20.11 -1.47 -26.71
N HIS A 61 -19.15 -2.14 -26.07
CA HIS A 61 -17.73 -2.00 -26.39
C HIS A 61 -17.35 -2.92 -27.56
N GLY A 62 -17.09 -2.30 -28.72
CA GLY A 62 -16.73 -2.97 -29.97
C GLY A 62 -17.84 -2.85 -31.03
N ASP A 63 -17.46 -2.39 -32.23
CA ASP A 63 -18.37 -2.26 -33.36
C ASP A 63 -18.68 -3.66 -33.95
N PRO A 64 -19.94 -4.15 -33.91
CA PRO A 64 -20.30 -5.43 -34.49
C PRO A 64 -20.31 -5.43 -36.03
N GLY A 65 -20.24 -4.25 -36.67
CA GLY A 65 -20.28 -4.06 -38.12
C GLY A 65 -18.92 -3.83 -38.77
N VAL A 66 -17.92 -3.37 -38.03
CA VAL A 66 -16.53 -3.31 -38.53
C VAL A 66 -15.88 -4.64 -38.22
N ALA A 67 -15.99 -5.57 -39.17
CA ALA A 67 -15.02 -6.63 -39.29
C ALA A 67 -13.64 -5.95 -39.41
N ARG A 68 -12.90 -5.85 -38.29
CA ARG A 68 -11.47 -5.62 -38.36
C ARG A 68 -10.95 -6.65 -39.37
N PRO A 69 -10.14 -6.26 -40.37
CA PRO A 69 -9.59 -7.24 -41.27
C PRO A 69 -8.87 -8.25 -40.38
N ARG A 70 -9.48 -9.42 -40.23
CA ARG A 70 -8.84 -10.56 -39.64
C ARG A 70 -7.69 -10.76 -40.61
N ALA A 71 -6.46 -10.48 -40.16
CA ALA A 71 -5.27 -10.60 -40.98
C ALA A 71 -5.44 -11.87 -41.81
N ASP A 72 -5.53 -11.70 -43.13
CA ASP A 72 -5.96 -12.74 -44.02
C ASP A 72 -4.95 -13.88 -43.92
N THR A 73 -5.26 -14.89 -43.10
CA THR A 73 -4.33 -15.99 -42.82
C THR A 73 -4.21 -16.93 -44.01
N ALA A 74 -4.90 -16.65 -45.12
CA ALA A 74 -4.82 -17.42 -46.36
C ALA A 74 -3.39 -17.49 -46.94
N GLN A 75 -2.49 -16.56 -46.58
CA GLN A 75 -1.08 -16.62 -46.96
C GLN A 75 -0.15 -17.32 -45.95
N SER A 76 -0.67 -17.87 -44.84
CA SER A 76 0.16 -18.52 -43.81
C SER A 76 -0.02 -20.05 -43.72
N GLU A 77 -0.94 -20.67 -44.47
CA GLU A 77 -1.11 -22.14 -44.36
C GLU A 77 0.01 -22.92 -45.05
N ALA A 78 0.67 -22.36 -46.07
CA ALA A 78 1.74 -23.04 -46.80
C ALA A 78 3.11 -23.01 -46.10
N ASP A 79 3.37 -21.99 -45.27
CA ASP A 79 4.67 -21.73 -44.62
C ASP A 79 4.65 -21.87 -43.09
N ARG A 80 3.59 -22.44 -42.50
CA ARG A 80 3.69 -22.95 -41.13
C ARG A 80 4.52 -24.21 -41.17
N ASP A 81 5.85 -24.04 -41.09
CA ASP A 81 6.69 -25.05 -40.46
C ASP A 81 5.90 -25.58 -39.27
N LYS A 82 5.58 -26.89 -39.30
CA LYS A 82 4.69 -27.54 -38.34
C LYS A 82 5.07 -27.06 -36.95
N LEU A 83 4.26 -26.19 -36.36
CA LEU A 83 4.50 -25.71 -35.00
C LEU A 83 4.48 -26.93 -34.10
N THR A 84 5.66 -27.46 -33.77
CA THR A 84 5.82 -28.55 -32.84
C THR A 84 5.58 -27.98 -31.46
N ALA A 85 4.64 -28.55 -30.72
CA ALA A 85 4.47 -28.21 -29.31
C ALA A 85 5.81 -28.43 -28.60
N ALA A 86 6.41 -27.35 -28.10
CA ALA A 86 7.59 -27.45 -27.25
C ALA A 86 7.17 -28.16 -25.97
N VAL A 87 7.71 -29.36 -25.73
CA VAL A 87 7.50 -30.05 -24.47
C VAL A 87 8.47 -29.42 -23.47
N LEU A 88 7.91 -28.88 -22.38
CA LEU A 88 8.70 -28.47 -21.22
C LEU A 88 9.47 -29.71 -20.73
N THR A 89 10.78 -29.71 -20.95
CA THR A 89 11.70 -30.78 -20.48
C THR A 89 12.03 -30.64 -19.00
N ARG A 90 11.69 -29.50 -18.41
CA ARG A 90 11.76 -29.25 -16.97
C ARG A 90 10.37 -29.36 -16.37
N GLU A 91 10.30 -29.94 -15.18
CA GLU A 91 9.15 -29.77 -14.32
C GLU A 91 9.07 -28.29 -13.93
N VAL A 92 7.94 -27.64 -14.19
CA VAL A 92 7.70 -26.28 -13.69
C VAL A 92 7.33 -26.45 -12.22
N PRO A 93 8.19 -26.05 -11.27
CA PRO A 93 7.85 -26.16 -9.86
C PRO A 93 6.58 -25.33 -9.64
N ARG A 94 5.48 -25.99 -9.29
CA ARG A 94 4.29 -25.26 -8.85
C ARG A 94 4.64 -24.73 -7.46
N VAL A 95 4.91 -23.44 -7.40
CA VAL A 95 5.22 -22.77 -6.15
C VAL A 95 3.98 -22.82 -5.26
N THR A 96 4.12 -23.37 -4.05
CA THR A 96 2.99 -23.76 -3.20
C THR A 96 2.60 -22.73 -2.14
N GLY A 97 3.07 -21.49 -2.24
CA GLY A 97 2.74 -20.43 -1.28
C GLY A 97 3.01 -19.03 -1.81
N ARG A 98 2.10 -18.11 -1.49
CA ARG A 98 2.25 -16.67 -1.67
C ARG A 98 2.10 -16.02 -0.29
N TRP A 99 3.06 -15.16 0.04
CA TRP A 99 3.19 -14.44 1.30
C TRP A 99 3.05 -12.95 1.06
N SER A 100 2.61 -12.23 2.07
CA SER A 100 2.67 -10.78 2.14
C SER A 100 3.10 -10.35 3.54
N PHE A 101 3.40 -9.07 3.76
CA PHE A 101 3.77 -8.60 5.09
C PHE A 101 2.66 -8.88 6.11
N SER A 102 1.41 -8.51 5.80
CA SER A 102 0.26 -8.83 6.64
C SER A 102 0.11 -10.33 6.91
N ALA A 103 0.37 -11.21 5.93
CA ALA A 103 0.33 -12.66 6.15
C ALA A 103 1.46 -13.18 7.05
N ILE A 104 2.62 -12.52 7.05
CA ILE A 104 3.75 -12.86 7.92
C ILE A 104 3.43 -12.48 9.38
N THR A 105 2.86 -11.30 9.60
CA THR A 105 2.63 -10.73 10.93
C THR A 105 1.36 -11.25 11.60
N ALA A 106 0.32 -11.57 10.83
CA ALA A 106 -0.98 -12.02 11.37
C ALA A 106 -0.97 -13.42 12.01
N LEU A 107 0.16 -14.15 11.99
CA LEU A 107 0.26 -15.58 12.37
C LEU A 107 -0.74 -16.48 11.61
N ASP A 108 -1.36 -15.97 10.55
CA ASP A 108 -2.36 -16.70 9.77
C ASP A 108 -1.61 -17.58 8.75
N HIS A 109 -1.60 -18.88 9.00
CA HIS A 109 -1.03 -19.87 8.09
C HIS A 109 -1.84 -20.04 6.79
N ASN A 110 -2.92 -19.26 6.58
CA ASN A 110 -3.65 -19.22 5.33
C ASN A 110 -2.79 -18.62 4.22
N ARG A 111 -2.10 -19.52 3.52
CA ARG A 111 -1.45 -19.28 2.23
C ARG A 111 -2.43 -18.56 1.31
N LEU A 112 -2.09 -17.36 0.90
CA LEU A 112 -2.83 -16.64 -0.14
C LEU A 112 -2.87 -17.52 -1.38
N ASN A 113 -4.02 -17.58 -2.05
CA ASN A 113 -4.13 -18.30 -3.31
C ASN A 113 -3.11 -17.68 -4.29
N PRO A 114 -2.10 -18.44 -4.76
CA PRO A 114 -1.08 -17.89 -5.64
C PRO A 114 -1.65 -17.42 -6.98
N ASP A 115 -2.84 -17.90 -7.37
CA ASP A 115 -3.52 -17.54 -8.62
C ASP A 115 -4.51 -16.37 -8.47
N ASP A 116 -4.67 -15.80 -7.27
CA ASP A 116 -5.60 -14.68 -7.03
C ASP A 116 -4.84 -13.35 -6.80
N PRO A 117 -4.81 -12.44 -7.79
CA PRO A 117 -4.08 -11.19 -7.68
C PRO A 117 -4.68 -10.23 -6.64
N SER A 118 -5.96 -10.35 -6.26
CA SER A 118 -6.59 -9.44 -5.29
C SER A 118 -6.30 -9.77 -3.82
N LEU A 119 -5.51 -10.81 -3.56
CA LEU A 119 -5.07 -11.20 -2.23
C LEU A 119 -3.67 -10.62 -1.89
N GLY A 120 -3.21 -9.61 -2.64
CA GLY A 120 -2.00 -8.86 -2.29
C GLY A 120 -2.23 -8.01 -1.04
N ASP A 121 -1.13 -7.58 -0.41
CA ASP A 121 -1.15 -6.65 0.72
C ASP A 121 -1.22 -5.23 0.19
N HIS A 122 -2.36 -4.59 0.42
CA HIS A 122 -2.61 -3.18 0.09
C HIS A 122 -2.14 -2.31 1.26
N GLY A 123 -1.73 -1.06 0.99
CA GLY A 123 -1.06 -0.21 1.99
C GLY A 123 -1.81 0.00 3.33
N SER A 124 -3.14 -0.16 3.36
CA SER A 124 -3.96 0.00 4.57
C SER A 124 -4.30 -1.31 5.31
N ASP A 125 -3.97 -2.48 4.76
CA ASP A 125 -4.41 -3.79 5.30
C ASP A 125 -3.73 -4.13 6.64
N ASP A 126 -2.59 -3.51 6.93
CA ASP A 126 -1.76 -3.73 8.11
C ASP A 126 -2.08 -2.78 9.28
N GLU A 127 -2.97 -1.80 9.08
CA GLU A 127 -3.31 -0.79 10.10
C GLU A 127 -4.21 -1.33 11.22
N ASP A 128 -4.92 -2.45 11.00
CA ASP A 128 -5.91 -3.02 11.92
C ASP A 128 -5.32 -3.81 13.11
N GLN A 129 -4.06 -4.26 13.01
CA GLN A 129 -3.48 -5.21 13.97
C GLN A 129 -3.21 -4.63 15.37
N GLY A 130 -3.53 -3.35 15.61
CA GLY A 130 -3.39 -2.68 16.91
C GLY A 130 -4.60 -1.84 17.37
N GLU A 131 -5.58 -1.57 16.49
CA GLU A 131 -6.74 -0.72 16.86
C GLU A 131 -7.86 -1.49 17.58
N SER A 132 -7.85 -2.84 17.50
CA SER A 132 -8.91 -3.71 18.05
C SER A 132 -8.67 -4.19 19.50
N ALA A 133 -7.53 -3.85 20.11
CA ALA A 133 -7.31 -4.06 21.52
C ALA A 133 -7.19 -2.70 22.21
N GLY A 134 -8.12 -2.40 23.12
CA GLY A 134 -8.01 -1.31 24.09
C GLY A 134 -6.84 -1.55 25.06
N ALA A 135 -5.62 -1.60 24.54
CA ALA A 135 -4.41 -1.51 25.33
C ALA A 135 -4.28 -0.04 25.71
N ASP A 136 -4.80 0.29 26.90
CA ASP A 136 -4.41 1.46 27.66
C ASP A 136 -2.92 1.69 27.44
N VAL A 137 -2.55 2.84 26.88
CA VAL A 137 -1.17 3.33 26.91
C VAL A 137 -0.88 3.62 28.38
N PRO A 138 -0.12 2.79 29.12
CA PRO A 138 0.16 3.10 30.51
C PRO A 138 1.30 4.13 30.49
N THR A 139 1.00 5.34 30.92
CA THR A 139 2.04 6.31 31.30
C THR A 139 2.91 5.66 32.37
N PRO A 140 4.25 5.66 32.27
CA PRO A 140 5.07 5.17 33.36
C PRO A 140 4.85 6.09 34.58
N ALA A 141 4.38 5.51 35.68
CA ALA A 141 4.43 6.13 36.99
C ALA A 141 5.91 6.31 37.35
N GLY A 142 6.47 7.47 37.02
CA GLY A 142 7.79 7.87 37.49
C GLY A 142 7.73 8.13 38.98
N ASP A 143 8.49 7.35 39.75
CA ASP A 143 8.70 7.54 41.18
C ASP A 143 9.12 8.99 41.48
N ALA A 144 8.26 9.69 42.20
CA ALA A 144 8.55 10.99 42.78
C ALA A 144 9.58 10.80 43.92
N ALA A 145 10.85 11.03 43.60
CA ALA A 145 11.88 11.36 44.58
C ALA A 145 12.56 12.65 44.15
N GLY A 146 12.36 13.70 44.94
CA GLY A 146 12.53 15.07 44.50
C GLY A 146 13.96 15.55 44.30
N ARG A 147 14.12 16.45 43.33
CA ARG A 147 15.04 17.58 43.46
C ARG A 147 14.49 18.74 42.63
N ALA A 148 13.95 19.73 43.34
CA ALA A 148 13.48 20.98 42.77
C ALA A 148 14.65 21.73 42.11
N VAL A 149 14.50 22.02 40.82
CA VAL A 149 15.20 23.11 40.13
C VAL A 149 14.12 24.04 39.61
N GLY A 150 14.25 25.33 39.93
CA GLY A 150 13.21 26.35 39.80
C GLY A 150 12.74 26.64 38.37
N PRO A 151 11.62 27.38 38.24
CA PRO A 151 10.98 27.60 36.95
C PRO A 151 11.81 28.56 36.11
N THR A 152 12.26 28.10 34.95
CA THR A 152 12.62 29.00 33.86
C THR A 152 11.39 29.10 32.99
N GLU A 153 10.77 30.28 32.95
CA GLU A 153 9.61 30.59 32.12
C GLU A 153 9.88 30.23 30.66
N VAL A 154 9.28 29.14 30.19
CA VAL A 154 9.01 28.95 28.77
C VAL A 154 7.60 29.49 28.55
N ALA A 155 7.52 30.62 27.87
CA ALA A 155 6.27 31.26 27.50
C ALA A 155 5.37 30.26 26.78
N THR A 156 4.26 29.90 27.41
CA THR A 156 3.17 29.10 26.83
C THR A 156 2.38 29.98 25.86
N ALA A 157 2.87 30.10 24.63
CA ALA A 157 2.00 30.43 23.51
C ALA A 157 1.16 29.19 23.19
N SER A 158 -0.02 29.10 23.80
CA SER A 158 -1.03 28.09 23.43
C SER A 158 -1.65 28.50 22.09
N THR A 159 -0.92 28.29 21.00
CA THR A 159 -1.50 28.18 19.68
C THR A 159 -2.18 26.82 19.61
N THR A 160 -3.51 26.79 19.51
CA THR A 160 -4.28 25.57 19.36
C THR A 160 -3.92 24.93 18.02
N VAL A 161 -2.96 24.01 18.04
CA VAL A 161 -2.51 23.31 16.83
C VAL A 161 -3.66 22.43 16.35
N THR A 162 -4.14 22.68 15.13
CA THR A 162 -5.27 21.93 14.55
C THR A 162 -4.73 20.74 13.77
N MET A 163 -5.23 19.55 14.06
CA MET A 163 -4.95 18.29 13.37
C MET A 163 -6.19 17.86 12.56
N PRO A 164 -6.36 18.24 11.28
CA PRO A 164 -7.61 17.99 10.56
C PRO A 164 -7.96 16.51 10.46
N PHE A 165 -6.98 15.67 10.12
CA PHE A 165 -7.11 14.22 10.13
C PHE A 165 -7.30 13.63 11.54
N GLY A 166 -6.86 14.31 12.59
CA GLY A 166 -7.01 13.82 13.96
C GLY A 166 -8.47 13.63 14.40
N ARG A 167 -9.41 14.34 13.77
CA ARG A 167 -10.85 14.28 14.09
C ARG A 167 -11.66 13.36 13.18
N LEU A 168 -11.06 12.89 12.09
CA LEU A 168 -11.69 12.02 11.10
C LEU A 168 -11.74 10.55 11.60
N PRO A 169 -12.64 9.73 11.03
CA PRO A 169 -12.70 8.29 11.33
C PRO A 169 -11.34 7.58 11.20
N ALA A 170 -11.24 6.41 11.82
CA ALA A 170 -10.12 5.48 11.68
C ALA A 170 -10.63 4.12 11.19
N GLY A 171 -9.69 3.26 10.80
CA GLY A 171 -9.92 1.91 10.30
C GLY A 171 -9.72 1.77 8.78
N PRO A 172 -9.78 0.53 8.26
CA PRO A 172 -9.21 0.18 6.95
C PRO A 172 -9.87 0.91 5.80
N ARG A 173 -11.20 1.09 5.85
CA ARG A 173 -11.93 1.81 4.79
C ARG A 173 -11.47 3.27 4.68
N PHE A 174 -11.19 3.91 5.81
CA PHE A 174 -10.67 5.28 5.82
C PHE A 174 -9.22 5.31 5.34
N GLY A 175 -8.39 4.36 5.78
CA GLY A 175 -7.03 4.17 5.28
C GLY A 175 -6.99 4.01 3.76
N THR A 176 -7.75 3.06 3.21
CA THR A 176 -7.88 2.84 1.76
C THR A 176 -8.26 4.12 1.01
N LEU A 177 -9.24 4.89 1.50
CA LEU A 177 -9.61 6.17 0.89
C LEU A 177 -8.43 7.14 0.85
N VAL A 178 -7.72 7.30 1.97
CA VAL A 178 -6.57 8.21 2.06
C VAL A 178 -5.43 7.77 1.14
N HIS A 179 -5.15 6.48 1.04
CA HIS A 179 -4.13 5.95 0.12
C HIS A 179 -4.51 6.21 -1.33
N SER A 180 -5.76 5.96 -1.72
CA SER A 180 -6.26 6.30 -3.07
C SER A 180 -6.09 7.79 -3.39
N LEU A 181 -6.27 8.68 -2.42
CA LEU A 181 -6.04 10.11 -2.61
C LEU A 181 -4.56 10.44 -2.80
N PHE A 182 -3.66 9.85 -2.00
CA PHE A 182 -2.23 10.04 -2.21
C PHE A 182 -1.77 9.51 -3.57
N GLU A 183 -2.27 8.36 -4.01
CA GLU A 183 -1.99 7.78 -5.34
C GLU A 183 -2.47 8.71 -6.46
N ARG A 184 -3.73 9.17 -6.40
CA ARG A 184 -4.41 9.86 -7.51
C ARG A 184 -4.19 11.37 -7.57
N CYS A 185 -3.91 12.05 -6.46
CA CYS A 185 -3.72 13.50 -6.45
C CYS A 185 -2.33 13.93 -6.96
N ASP A 186 -2.29 14.93 -7.84
CA ASP A 186 -1.05 15.66 -8.12
C ASP A 186 -0.72 16.62 -6.96
N PHE A 187 0.32 16.30 -6.18
CA PHE A 187 0.75 17.10 -5.03
C PHE A 187 1.21 18.51 -5.42
N ALA A 188 1.65 18.68 -6.67
CA ALA A 188 2.19 19.92 -7.21
C ALA A 188 1.16 20.70 -8.06
N ALA A 189 -0.13 20.36 -7.97
CA ALA A 189 -1.20 21.08 -8.66
C ALA A 189 -1.23 22.57 -8.26
N ASP A 190 -1.65 23.44 -9.19
CA ASP A 190 -1.76 24.88 -8.94
C ASP A 190 -2.73 25.21 -7.79
N ASP A 191 -3.80 24.42 -7.66
CA ASP A 191 -4.75 24.47 -6.55
C ASP A 191 -4.95 23.06 -5.96
N PRO A 192 -4.13 22.68 -4.96
CA PRO A 192 -4.21 21.36 -4.34
C PRO A 192 -5.55 21.06 -3.67
N ALA A 193 -6.29 22.08 -3.20
CA ALA A 193 -7.59 21.86 -2.58
C ALA A 193 -8.63 21.44 -3.61
N VAL A 194 -8.62 22.06 -4.79
CA VAL A 194 -9.50 21.68 -5.91
C VAL A 194 -9.14 20.28 -6.44
N GLU A 195 -7.85 19.98 -6.58
CA GLU A 195 -7.37 18.64 -6.97
C GLU A 195 -7.89 17.57 -6.02
N VAL A 196 -7.63 17.72 -4.71
CA VAL A 196 -8.06 16.74 -3.70
C VAL A 196 -9.58 16.62 -3.67
N ALA A 197 -10.32 17.73 -3.70
CA ALA A 197 -11.78 17.69 -3.70
C ALA A 197 -12.36 16.96 -4.92
N GLY A 198 -11.74 17.13 -6.09
CA GLY A 198 -12.11 16.42 -7.32
C GLY A 198 -11.90 14.92 -7.19
N VAL A 199 -10.69 14.49 -6.80
CA VAL A 199 -10.37 13.07 -6.60
C VAL A 199 -11.23 12.45 -5.51
N LEU A 200 -11.44 13.14 -4.39
CA LEU A 200 -12.31 12.69 -3.30
C LEU A 200 -13.75 12.47 -3.75
N THR A 201 -14.28 13.37 -4.59
CA THR A 201 -15.63 13.23 -5.14
C THR A 201 -15.75 11.94 -5.96
N ASP A 202 -14.75 11.65 -6.79
CA ASP A 202 -14.72 10.41 -7.57
C ASP A 202 -14.63 9.19 -6.65
N GLU A 203 -13.73 9.20 -5.67
CA GLU A 203 -13.56 8.08 -4.72
C GLU A 203 -14.84 7.79 -3.93
N LEU A 204 -15.49 8.82 -3.39
CA LEU A 204 -16.73 8.64 -2.62
C LEU A 204 -17.92 8.19 -3.49
N ALA A 205 -17.90 8.47 -4.79
CA ALA A 205 -18.91 7.95 -5.72
C ALA A 205 -18.78 6.42 -5.90
N TRP A 206 -17.56 5.88 -5.84
CA TRP A 206 -17.29 4.45 -5.95
C TRP A 206 -17.35 3.72 -4.61
N GLN A 207 -16.86 4.35 -3.54
CA GLN A 207 -16.80 3.79 -2.20
C GLN A 207 -17.38 4.76 -1.16
N PRO A 208 -18.70 4.76 -0.96
CA PRO A 208 -19.33 5.64 0.02
C PRO A 208 -18.86 5.35 1.45
N ILE A 209 -18.22 6.33 2.08
CA ILE A 209 -17.73 6.28 3.47
C ILE A 209 -18.30 7.47 4.22
N ASP A 210 -18.75 7.26 5.46
CA ASP A 210 -19.18 8.35 6.33
C ASP A 210 -17.95 9.03 6.95
N LEU A 211 -17.68 10.26 6.51
CA LEU A 211 -16.61 11.12 7.01
C LEU A 211 -17.00 12.00 8.20
N THR A 212 -18.21 11.84 8.77
CA THR A 212 -18.66 12.66 9.90
C THR A 212 -17.65 12.61 11.07
N PRO A 213 -17.08 13.75 11.50
CA PRO A 213 -16.10 13.80 12.57
C PRO A 213 -16.64 13.26 13.90
N ARG A 214 -15.87 12.41 14.59
CA ARG A 214 -16.35 11.71 15.79
C ARG A 214 -16.37 12.56 17.07
N SER A 215 -15.51 13.59 17.16
CA SER A 215 -15.31 14.39 18.37
C SER A 215 -15.95 15.78 18.33
N LEU A 216 -16.69 16.10 17.26
CA LEU A 216 -17.32 17.41 17.09
C LEU A 216 -18.84 17.30 17.22
N VAL A 217 -19.39 18.02 18.21
CA VAL A 217 -20.84 18.08 18.43
C VAL A 217 -21.49 18.73 17.21
N SER A 218 -22.53 18.09 16.67
CA SER A 218 -23.31 18.57 15.52
C SER A 218 -22.53 18.67 14.20
N ALA A 219 -21.36 18.04 14.08
CA ALA A 219 -20.68 17.94 12.81
C ALA A 219 -21.43 17.03 11.83
N THR A 220 -21.21 17.30 10.56
CA THR A 220 -21.85 16.65 9.42
C THR A 220 -20.81 15.98 8.53
N HIS A 221 -21.28 15.16 7.60
CA HIS A 221 -20.45 14.59 6.55
C HIS A 221 -19.71 15.66 5.73
N ALA A 222 -20.33 16.82 5.50
CA ALA A 222 -19.71 17.94 4.77
C ALA A 222 -18.53 18.54 5.55
N ASP A 223 -18.65 18.69 6.86
CA ASP A 223 -17.53 19.13 7.72
C ASP A 223 -16.36 18.12 7.67
N GLY A 224 -16.68 16.83 7.56
CA GLY A 224 -15.71 15.76 7.35
C GLY A 224 -14.95 15.88 6.02
N ILE A 225 -15.67 16.18 4.93
CA ILE A 225 -15.06 16.43 3.61
C ILE A 225 -14.10 17.61 3.69
N GLU A 226 -14.51 18.73 4.31
CA GLU A 226 -13.67 19.92 4.46
C GLU A 226 -12.39 19.62 5.26
N LEU A 227 -12.51 18.91 6.39
CA LEU A 227 -11.36 18.49 7.19
C LEU A 227 -10.42 17.54 6.43
N LEU A 228 -10.96 16.67 5.59
CA LEU A 228 -10.16 15.75 4.79
C LEU A 228 -9.38 16.50 3.71
N VAL A 229 -10.02 17.43 2.99
CA VAL A 229 -9.36 18.26 1.99
C VAL A 229 -8.28 19.13 2.65
N ASP A 230 -8.58 19.82 3.75
CA ASP A 230 -7.61 20.62 4.51
C ASP A 230 -6.43 19.76 5.01
N GLY A 231 -6.72 18.55 5.52
CA GLY A 231 -5.70 17.61 5.98
C GLY A 231 -4.76 17.15 4.87
N MET A 232 -5.28 16.78 3.69
CA MET A 232 -4.45 16.39 2.55
C MET A 232 -3.54 17.53 2.07
N VAL A 233 -4.09 18.75 1.92
CA VAL A 233 -3.30 19.92 1.50
C VAL A 233 -2.18 20.21 2.50
N ARG A 234 -2.48 20.15 3.80
CA ARG A 234 -1.47 20.29 4.85
C ARG A 234 -0.44 19.16 4.84
N ALA A 235 -0.85 17.94 4.58
CA ALA A 235 0.09 16.83 4.42
C ALA A 235 1.04 17.12 3.24
N PHE A 236 0.52 17.67 2.13
CA PHE A 236 1.35 18.04 0.99
C PHE A 236 2.39 19.10 1.32
N ASP A 237 2.07 20.02 2.23
CA ASP A 237 2.92 21.12 2.67
C ASP A 237 3.79 20.84 3.90
N THR A 238 3.74 19.62 4.46
CA THR A 238 4.51 19.28 5.65
C THR A 238 5.99 19.06 5.31
N PRO A 239 6.96 19.68 6.01
CA PRO A 239 8.38 19.47 5.79
C PRO A 239 8.80 18.02 6.09
N LEU A 240 9.32 17.30 5.10
CA LEU A 240 9.64 15.87 5.24
C LEU A 240 11.00 15.59 5.90
N GLY A 241 11.75 16.63 6.26
CA GLY A 241 13.05 16.53 6.91
C GLY A 241 14.20 16.15 5.98
N ASP A 242 15.33 15.83 6.59
CA ASP A 242 16.63 15.71 5.89
C ASP A 242 16.69 14.56 4.88
N LEU A 243 15.90 13.50 5.07
CA LEU A 243 15.85 12.37 4.15
C LEU A 243 15.42 12.80 2.74
N PHE A 244 14.57 13.82 2.66
CA PHE A 244 14.03 14.38 1.42
C PHE A 244 14.76 15.66 0.98
N GLY A 245 15.81 16.06 1.70
CA GLY A 245 16.50 17.34 1.50
C GLY A 245 15.68 18.54 1.95
N GLY A 246 14.85 18.39 2.97
CA GLY A 246 13.98 19.45 3.51
C GLY A 246 12.75 19.77 2.65
N ARG A 247 12.50 19.01 1.58
CA ARG A 247 11.34 19.17 0.71
C ARG A 247 10.04 18.70 1.37
N ARG A 248 8.92 19.14 0.81
CA ARG A 248 7.56 18.73 1.10
C ARG A 248 7.06 17.82 -0.03
N LEU A 249 5.95 17.12 0.17
CA LEU A 249 5.35 16.30 -0.90
C LEU A 249 4.98 17.14 -2.13
N GLY A 250 4.45 18.36 -1.92
CA GLY A 250 4.10 19.29 -3.00
C GLY A 250 5.30 19.81 -3.82
N ASP A 251 6.53 19.57 -3.37
CA ASP A 251 7.74 19.94 -4.13
C ASP A 251 8.14 18.83 -5.13
N PHE A 252 7.51 17.66 -5.09
CA PHE A 252 7.76 16.54 -6.01
C PHE A 252 6.81 16.57 -7.21
N ARG A 253 7.38 16.56 -8.41
CA ARG A 253 6.60 16.36 -9.63
C ARG A 253 6.21 14.89 -9.75
N ARG A 254 5.14 14.62 -10.50
CA ARG A 254 4.74 13.24 -10.87
C ARG A 254 5.86 12.40 -11.50
N ALA A 255 6.83 13.02 -12.18
CA ALA A 255 7.97 12.31 -12.75
C ALA A 255 9.04 11.89 -11.72
N ASP A 256 8.98 12.43 -10.50
CA ASP A 256 9.91 12.17 -9.39
C ASP A 256 9.27 11.32 -8.28
N ARG A 257 8.12 10.71 -8.57
CA ARG A 257 7.37 9.86 -7.67
C ARG A 257 6.85 8.64 -8.42
N LEU A 258 6.95 7.47 -7.83
CA LEU A 258 6.31 6.25 -8.31
C LEU A 258 5.35 5.78 -7.23
N ASP A 259 4.05 5.90 -7.52
CA ASP A 259 2.97 5.53 -6.62
C ASP A 259 2.57 4.06 -6.85
N GLU A 260 2.18 3.38 -5.78
CA GLU A 260 1.60 2.04 -5.78
C GLU A 260 2.44 1.00 -6.57
N LEU A 261 3.74 0.91 -6.23
CA LEU A 261 4.62 -0.07 -6.86
C LEU A 261 4.33 -1.47 -6.30
N SER A 262 3.47 -2.21 -6.98
CA SER A 262 3.26 -3.64 -6.70
C SER A 262 4.47 -4.48 -7.11
N PHE A 263 4.78 -5.49 -6.31
CA PHE A 263 5.83 -6.45 -6.61
C PHE A 263 5.44 -7.90 -6.32
N GLU A 264 6.18 -8.79 -6.97
CA GLU A 264 6.19 -10.22 -6.70
C GLU A 264 7.63 -10.72 -6.74
N LEU A 265 8.14 -11.13 -5.59
CA LEU A 265 9.50 -11.61 -5.40
C LEU A 265 9.47 -13.11 -5.16
N LEU A 266 10.27 -13.85 -5.94
CA LEU A 266 10.61 -15.21 -5.56
C LEU A 266 11.49 -15.14 -4.30
N VAL A 267 11.14 -15.92 -3.28
CA VAL A 267 11.93 -16.10 -2.06
C VAL A 267 12.65 -17.46 -2.12
N ARG A 268 12.56 -18.28 -1.07
CA ARG A 268 13.11 -19.63 -1.04
C ARG A 268 12.22 -20.67 -1.74
N PRO A 269 12.79 -21.75 -2.30
CA PRO A 269 12.01 -22.92 -2.64
C PRO A 269 11.49 -23.63 -1.38
N ALA A 270 10.39 -24.36 -1.50
CA ALA A 270 9.78 -25.11 -0.38
C ALA A 270 10.69 -26.18 0.23
N SER A 271 11.75 -26.59 -0.46
CA SER A 271 12.76 -27.52 0.04
C SER A 271 13.70 -26.91 1.09
N THR A 272 13.85 -25.58 1.11
CA THR A 272 14.78 -24.86 1.99
C THR A 272 14.15 -23.52 2.41
N PRO A 273 13.00 -23.52 3.13
CA PRO A 273 12.33 -22.29 3.52
C PRO A 273 13.21 -21.41 4.39
N LEU A 274 12.91 -20.10 4.41
CA LEU A 274 13.59 -19.11 5.23
C LEU A 274 12.74 -18.80 6.47
N SER A 275 13.32 -18.90 7.66
CA SER A 275 12.58 -18.56 8.87
C SER A 275 12.65 -17.07 9.20
N ASP A 276 11.67 -16.57 9.94
CA ASP A 276 11.71 -15.22 10.52
C ASP A 276 12.92 -15.04 11.47
N ARG A 277 13.39 -16.12 12.10
CA ARG A 277 14.63 -16.10 12.91
C ARG A 277 15.85 -15.68 12.10
N ASP A 278 15.98 -16.22 10.90
CA ASP A 278 17.11 -15.92 10.02
C ASP A 278 17.09 -14.44 9.59
N ILE A 279 15.91 -13.91 9.30
CA ILE A 279 15.70 -12.49 8.99
C ILE A 279 16.05 -11.63 10.20
N GLY A 280 15.53 -11.97 11.39
CA GLY A 280 15.81 -11.23 12.61
C GLY A 280 17.30 -11.22 12.99
N ALA A 281 17.98 -12.36 12.85
CA ALA A 281 19.41 -12.48 13.12
C ALA A 281 20.24 -11.62 12.17
N LEU A 282 19.89 -11.59 10.88
CA LEU A 282 20.53 -10.72 9.91
C LEU A 282 20.28 -9.24 10.24
N ILE A 283 19.05 -8.84 10.55
CA ILE A 283 18.78 -7.44 10.89
C ILE A 283 19.58 -7.04 12.14
N ALA A 284 19.57 -7.87 13.18
CA ALA A 284 20.28 -7.60 14.43
C ALA A 284 21.79 -7.44 14.22
N SER A 285 22.42 -8.16 13.28
CA SER A 285 23.86 -8.03 13.02
C SER A 285 24.26 -6.71 12.37
N HIS A 286 23.31 -5.99 11.76
CA HIS A 286 23.52 -4.68 11.13
C HIS A 286 23.11 -3.50 12.01
N LEU A 287 22.45 -3.74 13.15
CA LEU A 287 22.05 -2.68 14.07
C LEU A 287 23.07 -2.49 15.18
N ALA A 288 23.31 -1.23 15.57
CA ALA A 288 24.06 -0.92 16.78
C ALA A 288 23.23 -1.30 18.03
N ASP A 289 23.92 -1.61 19.14
CA ASP A 289 23.29 -2.02 20.40
C ASP A 289 22.31 -0.97 20.96
N ASP A 290 22.56 0.32 20.71
CA ASP A 290 21.74 1.45 21.14
C ASP A 290 20.69 1.88 20.12
N HIS A 291 20.58 1.18 18.98
CA HIS A 291 19.58 1.49 17.96
C HIS A 291 18.16 1.20 18.49
N PRO A 292 17.17 2.09 18.29
CA PRO A 292 15.80 1.90 18.81
C PRO A 292 15.12 0.58 18.36
N LEU A 293 15.51 0.08 17.19
CA LEU A 293 14.99 -1.18 16.63
C LEU A 293 15.73 -2.45 17.12
N ALA A 294 16.84 -2.34 17.84
CA ALA A 294 17.63 -3.50 18.26
C ALA A 294 16.83 -4.52 19.11
N PRO A 295 16.01 -4.10 20.12
CA PRO A 295 15.18 -5.04 20.86
C PRO A 295 14.11 -5.73 20.00
N TRP A 296 13.56 -5.02 19.02
CA TRP A 296 12.58 -5.56 18.09
C TRP A 296 13.21 -6.63 17.19
N ALA A 297 14.41 -6.36 16.64
CA ALA A 297 15.16 -7.29 15.80
C ALA A 297 15.57 -8.56 16.57
N ALA A 298 15.99 -8.41 17.84
CA ALA A 298 16.28 -9.54 18.72
C ALA A 298 15.05 -10.45 18.92
N GLY A 299 13.87 -9.85 19.18
CA GLY A 299 12.64 -10.64 19.28
C GLY A 299 12.26 -11.35 17.99
N LEU A 300 12.54 -10.76 16.82
CA LEU A 300 12.37 -11.43 15.52
C LEU A 300 13.34 -12.62 15.39
N ALA A 301 14.59 -12.47 15.82
CA ALA A 301 15.61 -13.54 15.82
C ALA A 301 15.23 -14.74 16.72
N GLU A 302 14.37 -14.55 17.71
CA GLU A 302 13.83 -15.62 18.56
C GLU A 302 12.68 -16.39 17.89
N GLY A 303 12.17 -15.89 16.75
CA GLY A 303 11.10 -16.51 15.98
C GLY A 303 9.75 -16.01 16.43
N ARG A 304 9.62 -14.68 16.49
CA ARG A 304 8.40 -13.96 16.93
C ARG A 304 7.14 -14.47 16.23
N PHE A 305 7.22 -14.77 14.94
CA PHE A 305 6.10 -15.22 14.13
C PHE A 305 6.12 -16.73 13.91
N GLY A 306 7.30 -17.35 13.96
CA GLY A 306 7.45 -18.80 13.75
C GLY A 306 7.02 -19.23 12.35
N VAL A 307 7.34 -18.42 11.34
CA VAL A 307 6.98 -18.68 9.94
C VAL A 307 8.16 -19.21 9.14
N ASP A 308 7.85 -20.07 8.18
CA ASP A 308 8.79 -20.62 7.20
C ASP A 308 8.41 -20.14 5.80
N LEU A 309 9.10 -19.11 5.34
CA LEU A 309 8.87 -18.43 4.06
C LEU A 309 9.41 -19.25 2.90
N ALA A 310 8.51 -19.63 2.00
CA ALA A 310 8.84 -20.22 0.72
C ALA A 310 7.83 -19.81 -0.35
N GLY A 311 8.30 -19.72 -1.58
CA GLY A 311 7.51 -19.37 -2.75
C GLY A 311 7.61 -17.90 -3.14
N HIS A 312 6.48 -17.21 -3.23
CA HIS A 312 6.44 -15.79 -3.61
C HIS A 312 6.14 -14.91 -2.40
N LEU A 313 6.76 -13.73 -2.39
CA LEU A 313 6.42 -12.62 -1.51
C LEU A 313 5.84 -11.50 -2.38
N THR A 314 4.67 -11.01 -2.01
CA THR A 314 3.96 -9.93 -2.69
C THR A 314 3.73 -8.77 -1.73
N GLY A 315 3.58 -7.58 -2.28
CA GLY A 315 3.18 -6.38 -1.58
C GLY A 315 3.09 -5.21 -2.55
N SER A 316 2.68 -4.07 -2.03
CA SER A 316 2.64 -2.81 -2.76
C SER A 316 3.34 -1.73 -1.95
N ILE A 317 4.18 -0.92 -2.61
CA ILE A 317 4.84 0.21 -1.98
C ILE A 317 4.04 1.46 -2.32
N ASP A 318 3.48 2.12 -1.31
CA ASP A 318 2.62 3.30 -1.52
C ASP A 318 3.31 4.37 -2.38
N ALA A 319 4.56 4.73 -2.05
CA ALA A 319 5.30 5.72 -2.82
C ALA A 319 6.82 5.49 -2.79
N ILE A 320 7.47 5.77 -3.92
CA ILE A 320 8.92 5.92 -4.02
C ILE A 320 9.23 7.30 -4.53
N PHE A 321 9.99 8.08 -3.76
CA PHE A 321 10.40 9.43 -4.14
C PHE A 321 11.82 9.46 -4.68
N ARG A 322 12.00 10.07 -5.85
CA ARG A 322 13.31 10.38 -6.42
C ARG A 322 13.83 11.70 -5.85
N ILE A 323 14.91 11.59 -5.10
CA ILE A 323 15.63 12.69 -4.49
C ILE A 323 16.85 13.03 -5.34
N GLU A 324 16.76 14.09 -6.15
CA GLU A 324 17.93 14.63 -6.84
C GLU A 324 18.90 15.30 -5.86
N SER A 325 20.17 14.90 -5.85
CA SER A 325 21.27 15.57 -5.14
C SER A 325 22.45 15.85 -6.06
N ALA A 326 23.46 16.58 -5.56
CA ALA A 326 24.68 16.85 -6.31
C ALA A 326 25.48 15.57 -6.64
N GLU A 327 25.29 14.50 -5.86
CA GLU A 327 25.92 13.19 -6.07
C GLU A 327 25.09 12.26 -6.99
N GLY A 328 23.90 12.67 -7.42
CA GLY A 328 22.98 11.90 -8.24
C GLY A 328 21.61 11.67 -7.59
N SER A 329 20.77 10.86 -8.24
CA SER A 329 19.42 10.57 -7.75
C SER A 329 19.44 9.46 -6.70
N ARG A 330 18.78 9.68 -5.56
CA ARG A 330 18.48 8.67 -4.54
C ARG A 330 17.00 8.35 -4.52
N PHE A 331 16.61 7.14 -4.11
CA PHE A 331 15.22 6.70 -4.09
C PHE A 331 14.82 6.34 -2.66
N VAL A 332 13.82 7.05 -2.12
CA VAL A 332 13.30 6.84 -0.77
C VAL A 332 12.01 6.04 -0.84
N VAL A 333 11.97 4.90 -0.15
CA VAL A 333 10.74 4.11 0.05
C VAL A 333 9.87 4.87 1.05
N SER A 334 8.59 5.02 0.74
CA SER A 334 7.64 5.72 1.61
C SER A 334 6.32 4.98 1.71
N ASP A 335 5.73 5.07 2.90
CA ASP A 335 4.46 4.43 3.26
C ASP A 335 3.60 5.44 4.02
N TYR A 336 2.32 5.56 3.66
CA TYR A 336 1.38 6.45 4.31
C TYR A 336 0.66 5.69 5.42
N LYS A 337 0.60 6.29 6.61
CA LYS A 337 -0.05 5.68 7.77
C LYS A 337 -1.15 6.56 8.32
N THR A 338 -2.37 6.01 8.40
CA THR A 338 -3.53 6.65 9.00
C THR A 338 -3.79 6.21 10.44
N ASN A 339 -2.85 5.48 11.07
CA ASN A 339 -2.96 5.08 12.48
C ASN A 339 -3.22 6.28 13.39
N ARG A 340 -4.07 6.09 14.40
CA ARG A 340 -4.24 7.08 15.47
C ARG A 340 -3.31 6.76 16.64
N LEU A 341 -2.36 7.67 16.91
CA LEU A 341 -1.55 7.66 18.13
C LEU A 341 -2.18 8.56 19.19
N GLY A 342 -1.86 8.28 20.46
CA GLY A 342 -2.44 8.96 21.63
C GLY A 342 -3.65 8.20 22.23
N ALA A 343 -4.18 8.71 23.34
CA ALA A 343 -5.33 8.09 23.99
C ALA A 343 -6.62 8.27 23.17
N PHE A 344 -7.45 7.23 23.08
CA PHE A 344 -8.64 7.21 22.22
C PHE A 344 -9.64 8.34 22.50
N ASP A 345 -9.78 8.75 23.76
CA ASP A 345 -10.69 9.83 24.19
C ASP A 345 -9.99 11.19 24.37
N ALA A 346 -8.68 11.28 24.12
CA ALA A 346 -7.96 12.53 24.20
C ALA A 346 -8.08 13.34 22.90
N GLU A 347 -7.94 14.66 23.02
CA GLU A 347 -7.75 15.53 21.86
C GLU A 347 -6.46 15.14 21.14
N PRO A 348 -6.48 15.01 19.79
CA PRO A 348 -5.30 14.65 19.02
C PRO A 348 -4.16 15.66 19.22
N ASP A 349 -2.97 15.15 19.54
CA ASP A 349 -1.77 15.97 19.74
C ASP A 349 -0.68 15.55 18.73
N PRO A 350 -0.11 16.46 17.91
CA PRO A 350 1.03 16.12 17.07
C PRO A 350 2.24 15.59 17.84
N PHE A 351 2.40 15.91 19.13
CA PHE A 351 3.48 15.36 19.96
C PHE A 351 3.34 13.86 20.25
N ASP A 352 2.15 13.26 20.06
CA ASP A 352 1.97 11.81 20.08
C ASP A 352 2.69 11.11 18.91
N TYR A 353 3.09 11.87 17.88
CA TYR A 353 3.75 11.38 16.67
C TYR A 353 5.21 11.85 16.62
N LEU A 354 5.91 11.84 17.75
CA LEU A 354 7.33 12.18 17.86
C LEU A 354 8.11 11.19 18.71
N GLY A 355 9.41 11.09 18.43
CA GLY A 355 10.39 10.35 19.24
C GLY A 355 9.97 8.92 19.55
N THR A 356 10.05 8.55 20.83
CA THR A 356 9.78 7.18 21.29
C THR A 356 8.34 6.72 21.06
N ASN A 357 7.38 7.63 20.89
CA ASN A 357 6.01 7.25 20.54
C ASN A 357 5.93 6.69 19.12
N LEU A 358 6.64 7.30 18.15
CA LEU A 358 6.75 6.76 16.80
C LEU A 358 7.55 5.47 16.76
N ASP A 359 8.70 5.39 17.46
CA ASP A 359 9.48 4.14 17.52
C ASP A 359 8.65 2.99 18.08
N ARG A 360 7.82 3.26 19.09
CA ARG A 360 6.88 2.28 19.64
C ARG A 360 5.82 1.89 18.62
N ALA A 361 5.18 2.85 17.95
CA ALA A 361 4.19 2.54 16.91
C ALA A 361 4.81 1.67 15.80
N MET A 362 5.96 2.05 15.28
CA MET A 362 6.70 1.30 14.27
C MET A 362 6.98 -0.14 14.72
N THR A 363 7.49 -0.32 15.93
CA THR A 363 7.85 -1.66 16.44
C THR A 363 6.63 -2.52 16.81
N GLN A 364 5.55 -1.92 17.31
CA GLN A 364 4.29 -2.59 17.63
C GLN A 364 3.60 -3.17 16.39
N HIS A 365 3.60 -2.43 15.29
CA HIS A 365 3.02 -2.88 14.03
C HIS A 365 4.00 -3.63 13.13
N HIS A 366 5.24 -3.85 13.58
CA HIS A 366 6.30 -4.53 12.80
C HIS A 366 6.64 -3.88 11.45
N TYR A 367 6.31 -2.61 11.26
CA TYR A 367 6.61 -1.82 10.07
C TYR A 367 8.09 -1.82 9.65
N PRO A 368 9.10 -1.93 10.54
CA PRO A 368 10.48 -2.09 10.10
C PRO A 368 10.72 -3.32 9.21
N LEU A 369 9.98 -4.42 9.41
CA LEU A 369 10.07 -5.59 8.52
C LEU A 369 9.50 -5.27 7.13
N GLN A 370 8.30 -4.69 7.07
CA GLN A 370 7.67 -4.25 5.83
C GLN A 370 8.59 -3.30 5.04
N ALA A 371 9.14 -2.29 5.71
CA ALA A 371 10.03 -1.31 5.13
C ALA A 371 11.29 -1.93 4.50
N LEU A 372 11.87 -2.95 5.15
CA LEU A 372 13.00 -3.70 4.62
C LEU A 372 12.62 -4.54 3.41
N LEU A 373 11.47 -5.22 3.44
CA LEU A 373 10.96 -5.99 2.31
C LEU A 373 10.70 -5.08 1.09
N TYR A 374 10.15 -3.89 1.31
CA TYR A 374 9.94 -2.87 0.27
C TYR A 374 11.27 -2.33 -0.26
N SER A 375 12.26 -2.13 0.62
CA SER A 375 13.62 -1.74 0.21
C SER A 375 14.31 -2.80 -0.63
N VAL A 376 14.09 -4.10 -0.35
CA VAL A 376 14.57 -5.20 -1.20
C VAL A 376 13.86 -5.19 -2.56
N ALA A 377 12.54 -4.99 -2.58
CA ALA A 377 11.78 -4.88 -3.82
C ALA A 377 12.29 -3.71 -4.68
N LEU A 378 12.51 -2.54 -4.08
CA LEU A 378 13.10 -1.39 -4.74
C LEU A 378 14.53 -1.68 -5.23
N HIS A 379 15.38 -2.30 -4.41
CA HIS A 379 16.73 -2.69 -4.78
C HIS A 379 16.73 -3.57 -6.05
N ARG A 380 15.91 -4.62 -6.08
CA ARG A 380 15.78 -5.54 -7.23
C ARG A 380 15.19 -4.83 -8.45
N TYR A 381 14.22 -3.94 -8.24
CA TYR A 381 13.63 -3.12 -9.31
C TYR A 381 14.69 -2.22 -9.96
N LEU A 382 15.40 -1.42 -9.17
CA LEU A 382 16.45 -0.51 -9.65
C LEU A 382 17.60 -1.28 -10.33
N ARG A 383 18.06 -2.40 -9.75
CA ARG A 383 19.07 -3.29 -10.35
C ARG A 383 18.69 -3.74 -11.77
N SER A 384 17.40 -3.88 -12.05
CA SER A 384 16.89 -4.33 -13.36
C SER A 384 16.61 -3.19 -14.36
N ARG A 385 16.46 -1.95 -13.89
CA ARG A 385 15.97 -0.81 -14.69
C ARG A 385 16.99 0.31 -14.84
N LEU A 386 17.79 0.56 -13.82
CA LEU A 386 18.71 1.67 -13.77
C LEU A 386 20.11 1.22 -14.20
N ALA A 387 20.56 1.71 -15.35
CA ALA A 387 21.92 1.47 -15.82
C ALA A 387 22.94 2.11 -14.85
N GLY A 388 23.98 1.37 -14.49
CA GLY A 388 24.97 1.83 -13.51
C GLY A 388 24.45 1.89 -12.07
N TYR A 389 23.40 1.11 -11.76
CA TYR A 389 22.88 1.01 -10.40
C TYR A 389 23.96 0.59 -9.40
N ASP A 390 24.05 1.38 -8.34
CA ASP A 390 24.90 1.19 -7.17
C ASP A 390 24.03 1.37 -5.91
N PRO A 391 23.86 0.35 -5.06
CA PRO A 391 23.07 0.44 -3.84
C PRO A 391 23.49 1.59 -2.91
N ASP A 392 24.79 1.88 -2.77
CA ASP A 392 25.29 2.92 -1.86
C ASP A 392 24.93 4.34 -2.31
N LEU A 393 24.80 4.53 -3.63
CA LEU A 393 24.47 5.81 -4.22
C LEU A 393 22.96 6.01 -4.33
N HIS A 394 22.22 4.96 -4.71
CA HIS A 394 20.84 5.10 -5.16
C HIS A 394 19.80 4.76 -4.08
N LEU A 395 20.12 3.95 -3.07
CA LEU A 395 19.18 3.71 -1.97
C LEU A 395 19.16 4.93 -1.04
N GLY A 396 18.01 5.60 -0.97
CA GLY A 396 17.82 6.84 -0.23
C GLY A 396 17.43 6.66 1.23
N GLY A 397 16.84 5.52 1.57
CA GLY A 397 16.29 5.20 2.90
C GLY A 397 14.79 4.98 2.86
N ILE A 398 14.19 5.02 4.05
CA ILE A 398 12.79 4.70 4.34
C ILE A 398 12.15 5.87 5.07
N ALA A 399 10.91 6.21 4.73
CA ALA A 399 10.07 7.12 5.48
C ALA A 399 8.66 6.56 5.70
N TYR A 400 8.19 6.53 6.94
CA TYR A 400 6.79 6.26 7.26
C TYR A 400 6.12 7.58 7.62
N LEU A 401 5.06 7.91 6.89
CA LEU A 401 4.38 9.19 6.92
C LEU A 401 3.04 9.01 7.66
N PHE A 402 3.03 9.24 8.96
CA PHE A 402 1.81 9.25 9.77
C PHE A 402 1.02 10.53 9.51
N VAL A 403 0.17 10.47 8.50
CA VAL A 403 -0.47 11.64 7.88
C VAL A 403 -1.37 12.42 8.84
N ARG A 404 -1.81 11.80 9.95
CA ARG A 404 -2.60 12.50 10.98
C ARG A 404 -1.87 13.67 11.63
N ALA A 405 -0.54 13.60 11.73
CA ALA A 405 0.29 14.65 12.31
C ALA A 405 0.95 15.57 11.28
N MET A 406 0.76 15.31 9.98
CA MET A 406 1.27 16.15 8.90
C MET A 406 0.33 17.35 8.68
N ILE A 407 0.55 18.41 9.47
CA ILE A 407 -0.37 19.55 9.60
C ILE A 407 0.14 20.83 8.92
N GLY A 408 1.03 20.68 7.93
CA GLY A 408 1.54 21.75 7.09
C GLY A 408 2.82 22.39 7.67
N PRO A 409 3.12 23.64 7.28
CA PRO A 409 4.38 24.31 7.65
C PRO A 409 4.59 24.50 9.15
N ASN A 410 3.51 24.43 9.95
CA ASN A 410 3.54 24.57 11.40
C ASN A 410 3.66 23.24 12.15
N THR A 411 3.89 22.13 11.44
CA THR A 411 4.09 20.82 12.06
C THR A 411 5.27 20.88 13.04
N PRO A 412 5.11 20.45 14.30
CA PRO A 412 6.18 20.51 15.28
C PRO A 412 7.44 19.76 14.82
N VAL A 413 8.60 20.40 15.01
CA VAL A 413 9.91 19.79 14.77
C VAL A 413 10.68 19.78 16.09
N VAL A 414 11.02 18.59 16.59
CA VAL A 414 11.76 18.41 17.83
C VAL A 414 13.06 17.67 17.54
N SER A 415 14.20 18.29 17.87
CA SER A 415 15.53 17.73 17.62
C SER A 415 15.76 17.29 16.16
N GLY A 416 15.19 18.03 15.20
CA GLY A 416 15.30 17.73 13.76
C GLY A 416 14.27 16.72 13.23
N ALA A 417 13.46 16.09 14.08
CA ALA A 417 12.39 15.20 13.66
C ALA A 417 11.06 15.95 13.52
N THR A 418 10.44 15.89 12.34
CA THR A 418 9.09 16.42 12.10
C THR A 418 8.04 15.45 12.66
N ALA A 419 7.04 15.97 13.36
CA ALA A 419 5.94 15.16 13.86
C ALA A 419 5.24 14.41 12.72
N GLY A 420 4.97 13.11 12.94
CA GLY A 420 4.37 12.24 11.95
C GLY A 420 5.35 11.65 10.94
N ILE A 421 6.64 11.96 10.99
CA ILE A 421 7.61 11.49 10.00
C ILE A 421 8.67 10.64 10.69
N TRP A 422 8.56 9.33 10.49
CA TRP A 422 9.59 8.39 10.95
C TRP A 422 10.52 8.06 9.79
N THR A 423 11.83 8.19 9.98
CA THR A 423 12.82 7.93 8.92
C THR A 423 13.88 6.94 9.38
N TRP A 424 14.33 6.10 8.46
CA TRP A 424 15.45 5.19 8.69
C TRP A 424 16.31 5.03 7.44
N ARG A 425 17.63 5.01 7.63
CA ARG A 425 18.62 4.75 6.58
C ARG A 425 19.33 3.43 6.90
N PRO A 426 18.74 2.26 6.56
CA PRO A 426 19.45 1.00 6.65
C PRO A 426 20.70 1.04 5.76
N SER A 427 21.75 0.33 6.15
CA SER A 427 22.92 0.18 5.29
C SER A 427 22.51 -0.50 3.98
N SER A 428 23.14 -0.12 2.88
CA SER A 428 23.00 -0.83 1.60
C SER A 428 23.30 -2.32 1.77
N ALA A 429 24.32 -2.65 2.58
CA ALA A 429 24.72 -4.00 2.94
C ALA A 429 23.57 -4.81 3.56
N LEU A 430 22.83 -4.24 4.52
CA LEU A 430 21.64 -4.89 5.09
C LEU A 430 20.60 -5.20 4.01
N ILE A 431 20.33 -4.26 3.11
CA ILE A 431 19.35 -4.46 2.04
C ILE A 431 19.82 -5.52 1.04
N THR A 432 21.08 -5.50 0.63
CA THR A 432 21.63 -6.47 -0.33
C THR A 432 21.72 -7.86 0.28
N GLU A 433 22.19 -7.99 1.53
CA GLU A 433 22.27 -9.28 2.22
C GLU A 433 20.89 -9.84 2.50
N LEU A 434 19.90 -8.99 2.83
CA LEU A 434 18.51 -9.44 2.98
C LEU A 434 17.91 -9.88 1.65
N SER A 435 18.23 -9.19 0.55
CA SER A 435 17.83 -9.63 -0.79
C SER A 435 18.40 -11.02 -1.10
N ASP A 436 19.67 -11.26 -0.81
CA ASP A 436 20.33 -12.56 -1.05
C ASP A 436 19.83 -13.66 -0.09
N LEU A 437 19.48 -13.29 1.15
CA LEU A 437 18.88 -14.21 2.11
C LEU A 437 17.49 -14.67 1.62
N LEU A 438 16.66 -13.73 1.15
CA LEU A 438 15.33 -14.02 0.64
C LEU A 438 15.37 -14.94 -0.58
N HIS A 439 16.33 -14.78 -1.48
CA HIS A 439 16.51 -15.64 -2.64
C HIS A 439 18.00 -15.91 -2.86
N ASP A 440 18.44 -17.18 -2.84
CA ASP A 440 19.83 -17.59 -3.04
C ASP A 440 20.36 -17.12 -4.42
N ASP A 441 20.70 -15.84 -4.55
CA ASP A 441 21.22 -15.21 -5.77
C ASP A 441 22.70 -15.55 -6.01
N VAL A 442 23.31 -16.38 -5.13
CA VAL A 442 24.73 -16.77 -5.11
C VAL A 442 25.19 -17.53 -6.39
N ALA A 443 24.30 -17.80 -7.34
CA ALA A 443 24.60 -18.56 -8.56
C ALA A 443 24.50 -17.79 -9.89
N SER A 444 24.73 -16.46 -9.94
CA SER A 444 24.76 -15.72 -11.21
C SER A 444 25.99 -14.86 -11.51
N ALA A 445 26.99 -14.79 -10.61
CA ALA A 445 28.24 -14.06 -10.83
C ALA A 445 29.20 -14.65 -11.91
N GLY A 446 28.78 -15.70 -12.64
CA GLY A 446 29.60 -16.36 -13.67
C GLY A 446 29.04 -16.34 -15.09
N GLY A 447 27.91 -15.68 -15.33
CA GLY A 447 27.26 -15.66 -16.65
C GLY A 447 27.36 -14.30 -17.32
N THR A 448 28.39 -14.08 -18.13
CA THR A 448 28.42 -13.02 -19.14
C THR A 448 27.13 -13.06 -19.96
N ARG A 449 26.36 -11.97 -19.94
CA ARG A 449 25.35 -11.66 -20.96
C ARG A 449 26.00 -10.98 -22.15
#